data_AF-A0A6M0KYZ3-F1
#
_entry.id   AF-A0A6M0KYZ3-F1
#
_cell.length_a   1.000
_cell.length_b   1.000
_cell.length_c   1.000
_cell.angle_alpha   90.00
_cell.angle_beta   90.00
_cell.angle_gamma   90.00
#
_symmetry.space_group_name_H-M   'P 1'
#
loop_
_entity.id
_entity.type
_entity.pdbx_description
1 polymer ?
#
loop_
_entity_poly.entity_id
_entity_poly.type
_entity_poly.pdbx_seq_one_letter_code
_entity_poly.pdbx_strand_id
1 'polypeptide(L)'
;GAVGFRKNRRFYPTTDIDSYIKNPLDIKEEILTKEELLTEKIFLGLRSSIGVDKSILTDNIKKRADFLVEQGKLEKLNGVYQNRNFFLSDELALYLIE
;
A
#
# COMPACT_ATOMS: atom_id res chain seq x y z
N GLY A 1 2.50 -16.47 10.63
CA GLY A 1 1.04 -16.65 10.63
C GLY A 1 0.45 -15.91 9.46
N ALA A 2 -0.73 -16.32 8.98
CA ALA A 2 -1.47 -15.56 7.98
C ALA A 2 -1.86 -14.17 8.54
N VAL A 3 -2.01 -13.16 7.67
CA VAL A 3 -2.51 -11.83 8.06
C VAL A 3 -3.79 -11.56 7.29
N GLY A 4 -4.89 -11.33 8.02
CA GLY A 4 -6.14 -10.91 7.43
C GLY A 4 -6.20 -9.39 7.29
N PHE A 5 -6.85 -8.88 6.25
CA PHE A 5 -7.12 -7.45 6.10
C PHE A 5 -8.60 -7.23 5.79
N ARG A 6 -9.30 -6.41 6.59
CA ARG A 6 -10.70 -6.04 6.33
C ARG A 6 -10.93 -4.57 6.68
N LYS A 7 -11.33 -3.79 5.68
CA LYS A 7 -11.55 -2.33 5.77
C LYS A 7 -10.29 -1.58 6.19
N ASN A 8 -10.14 -1.29 7.48
CA ASN A 8 -9.00 -0.58 8.07
C ASN A 8 -8.37 -1.38 9.21
N ARG A 9 -8.55 -2.70 9.20
CA ARG A 9 -8.08 -3.58 10.26
C ARG A 9 -7.23 -4.69 9.69
N ARG A 10 -6.11 -4.95 10.37
CA ARG A 10 -5.33 -6.18 10.20
C ARG A 10 -5.62 -7.14 11.32
N PHE A 11 -5.66 -8.42 10.98
CA PHE A 11 -5.99 -9.53 11.88
C PHE A 11 -4.79 -10.45 11.91
N TYR A 12 -4.24 -10.65 13.11
CA TYR A 12 -3.08 -11.49 13.35
C TYR A 12 -3.51 -12.66 14.25
N PRO A 13 -3.80 -13.83 13.67
CA PRO A 13 -3.92 -15.07 14.44
C PRO A 13 -2.59 -15.39 15.11
N THR A 14 -2.64 -16.18 16.18
CA THR A 14 -1.43 -16.71 16.80
C THR A 14 -0.54 -17.43 15.79
N THR A 15 0.77 -17.19 15.88
CA THR A 15 1.77 -17.79 14.99
C THR A 15 2.22 -19.16 15.45
N ASP A 16 1.97 -19.49 16.71
CA ASP A 16 2.25 -20.80 17.29
C ASP A 16 1.16 -21.80 16.89
N ILE A 17 1.59 -22.94 16.33
CA ILE A 17 0.67 -23.93 15.76
C ILE A 17 -0.18 -24.59 16.84
N ASP A 18 0.40 -24.95 17.98
CA ASP A 18 -0.32 -25.62 19.06
C ASP A 18 -1.37 -24.69 19.68
N SER A 19 -1.01 -23.42 19.86
CA SER A 19 -1.93 -22.37 20.32
C SER A 19 -3.06 -22.14 19.31
N TYR A 20 -2.75 -22.13 18.01
CA TYR A 20 -3.75 -21.97 16.95
C TYR A 20 -4.74 -23.14 16.92
N ILE A 21 -4.25 -24.38 17.05
CA ILE A 21 -5.10 -25.57 17.10
C ILE A 21 -6.01 -25.52 18.33
N LYS A 22 -5.50 -25.08 19.49
CA LYS A 22 -6.28 -24.96 20.73
C LYS A 22 -7.34 -23.86 20.65
N ASN A 23 -7.03 -22.71 20.04
CA ASN A 23 -7.98 -21.62 19.87
C ASN A 23 -7.68 -20.80 18.58
N PRO A 24 -8.29 -21.14 17.44
CA PRO A 24 -8.04 -20.43 16.18
C PRO A 24 -8.68 -19.05 16.13
N LEU A 25 -9.55 -18.72 17.09
CA LEU A 25 -10.22 -17.42 17.21
C LEU A 25 -9.44 -16.42 18.08
N ASP A 26 -8.31 -16.83 18.66
CA ASP A 26 -7.38 -15.91 19.32
C ASP A 26 -6.66 -15.06 18.26
N ILE A 27 -7.25 -13.91 17.97
CA ILE A 27 -6.84 -13.01 16.90
C ILE A 27 -6.60 -11.61 17.48
N LYS A 28 -5.39 -11.10 17.29
CA LYS A 28 -5.05 -9.71 17.58
C LYS A 28 -5.50 -8.82 16.43
N GLU A 29 -6.22 -7.75 16.74
CA GLU A 29 -6.58 -6.72 15.78
C GLU A 29 -5.63 -5.51 15.86
N GLU A 30 -5.28 -4.98 14.70
CA GLU A 30 -4.60 -3.69 14.53
C GLU A 30 -5.52 -2.77 13.72
N ILE A 31 -5.80 -1.57 14.23
CA ILE A 31 -6.61 -0.56 13.53
C ILE A 31 -5.67 0.43 12.85
N LEU A 32 -5.75 0.50 11.53
CA LEU A 32 -4.94 1.41 10.73
C LEU A 32 -5.59 2.80 10.63
N THR A 33 -4.75 3.80 10.77
CA THR A 33 -5.06 5.21 10.51
C THR A 33 -5.24 5.46 9.01
N LYS A 34 -5.80 6.63 8.66
CA LYS A 34 -5.96 7.04 7.26
C LYS A 34 -4.62 7.19 6.54
N GLU A 35 -3.59 7.64 7.25
CA GLU A 35 -2.25 7.83 6.71
C GLU A 35 -1.59 6.48 6.44
N GLU A 36 -1.66 5.53 7.37
CA GLU A 36 -1.14 4.17 7.16
C GLU A 36 -1.82 3.46 5.99
N LEU A 37 -3.15 3.63 5.85
CA LEU A 37 -3.89 3.11 4.70
C LEU A 37 -3.48 3.76 3.37
N LEU A 38 -3.20 5.07 3.38
CA LEU A 38 -2.73 5.77 2.20
C LEU A 38 -1.35 5.26 1.78
N THR A 39 -0.43 5.16 2.74
CA THR A 39 0.90 4.60 2.54
C THR A 39 0.82 3.19 1.95
N GLU A 40 0.01 2.31 2.53
CA GLU A 40 -0.15 0.94 2.02
C GLU A 40 -0.73 0.89 0.61
N LYS A 41 -1.72 1.72 0.30
CA LYS A 41 -2.27 1.82 -1.07
C LYS A 41 -1.23 2.31 -2.08
N ILE A 42 -0.38 3.26 -1.69
CA ILE A 42 0.72 3.73 -2.56
C ILE A 42 1.71 2.59 -2.83
N PHE A 43 2.20 1.94 -1.78
CA PHE A 43 3.14 0.81 -1.93
C PHE A 43 2.57 -0.33 -2.77
N LEU A 44 1.34 -0.79 -2.47
CA LEU A 44 0.70 -1.87 -3.23
C LEU A 44 0.40 -1.48 -4.67
N GLY A 45 -0.05 -0.24 -4.88
CA GLY A 45 -0.34 0.28 -6.21
C GLY A 45 0.91 0.33 -7.08
N LEU A 46 2.03 0.86 -6.57
CA LEU A 46 3.29 0.95 -7.32
C LEU A 46 4.03 -0.38 -7.48
N ARG A 47 3.79 -1.37 -6.61
CA ARG A 47 4.29 -2.75 -6.76
C ARG A 47 3.44 -3.61 -7.69
N SER A 48 2.37 -3.08 -8.28
CA SER A 48 1.46 -3.83 -9.14
C SER A 48 1.14 -3.10 -10.44
N SER A 49 0.54 -3.82 -11.38
CA SER A 49 0.07 -3.24 -12.64
C SER A 49 -1.21 -2.39 -12.49
N ILE A 50 -1.82 -2.36 -11.29
CA ILE A 50 -3.03 -1.58 -11.03
C ILE A 50 -2.68 -0.10 -10.92
N GLY A 51 -1.61 0.24 -10.18
CA GLY A 51 -1.20 1.61 -9.93
C GLY A 51 -1.95 2.28 -8.78
N VAL A 52 -1.77 3.60 -8.67
CA VAL A 52 -2.33 4.43 -7.59
C VAL A 52 -3.26 5.48 -8.18
N ASP A 53 -4.53 5.46 -7.75
CA ASP A 53 -5.53 6.41 -8.21
C ASP A 53 -5.23 7.83 -7.67
N LYS A 54 -5.24 8.84 -8.54
CA LYS A 54 -5.02 10.25 -8.17
C LYS A 54 -6.00 10.74 -7.09
N SER A 55 -7.23 10.22 -7.05
CA SER A 55 -8.28 10.68 -6.14
C SER A 55 -7.98 10.40 -4.67
N ILE A 56 -7.16 9.40 -4.36
CA ILE A 56 -6.80 9.06 -2.98
C ILE A 56 -5.59 9.85 -2.46
N LEU A 57 -4.89 10.56 -3.34
CA LEU A 57 -3.64 11.26 -3.02
C LEU A 57 -3.89 12.68 -2.51
N THR A 58 -3.04 13.12 -1.58
CA THR A 58 -2.96 14.54 -1.19
C THR A 58 -2.32 15.37 -2.30
N ASP A 59 -2.51 16.68 -2.27
CA ASP A 59 -2.00 17.54 -3.35
C ASP A 59 -0.47 17.60 -3.40
N ASN A 60 0.22 17.42 -2.27
CA ASN A 60 1.67 17.31 -2.24
C ASN A 60 2.14 16.03 -2.96
N ILE A 61 1.54 14.88 -2.62
CA ILE A 61 1.87 13.60 -3.25
C ILE A 61 1.56 13.64 -4.75
N LYS A 62 0.44 14.26 -5.16
CA LYS A 62 0.11 14.44 -6.59
C LYS A 62 1.18 15.22 -7.34
N LYS A 63 1.70 16.31 -6.77
CA LYS A 63 2.77 17.10 -7.40
C LYS A 63 4.03 16.28 -7.62
N ARG A 64 4.43 15.49 -6.61
CA ARG A 64 5.58 14.58 -6.72
C ARG A 64 5.34 13.47 -7.74
N ALA A 65 4.13 12.91 -7.79
CA ALA A 65 3.76 11.90 -8.77
C ALA A 65 3.75 12.46 -10.20
N ASP A 66 3.21 13.66 -10.40
CA ASP A 66 3.22 14.35 -11.69
C ASP A 66 4.67 14.66 -12.13
N PHE A 67 5.54 15.09 -11.21
CA PHE A 67 6.98 15.24 -11.49
C PHE A 67 7.62 13.92 -11.95
N LEU A 68 7.34 12.80 -11.27
CA LEU A 68 7.86 11.49 -11.71
C LEU A 68 7.33 11.06 -13.07
N VAL A 69 6.12 11.47 -13.45
CA VAL A 69 5.58 11.27 -14.81
C VAL A 69 6.36 12.08 -15.83
N GLU A 70 6.64 13.36 -15.53
CA GLU A 70 7.48 14.22 -16.38
C GLU A 70 8.90 13.65 -16.56
N GLN A 71 9.46 13.02 -15.52
CA GLN A 71 10.77 12.35 -15.58
C GLN A 71 10.72 10.95 -16.22
N GLY A 72 9.56 10.49 -16.70
CA GLY A 72 9.36 9.17 -17.31
C GLY A 72 9.57 8.00 -16.33
N LYS A 73 9.48 8.26 -15.01
CA LYS A 73 9.59 7.24 -13.96
C LYS A 73 8.24 6.58 -13.64
N LEU A 74 7.15 7.32 -13.83
CA LEU A 74 5.78 6.82 -13.74
C LEU A 74 5.04 7.10 -15.04
N GLU A 75 4.00 6.32 -15.31
CA GLU A 75 3.02 6.59 -16.35
C GLU A 75 1.70 7.03 -15.73
N LYS A 76 0.96 7.92 -16.41
CA LYS A 76 -0.36 8.34 -15.97
C LYS A 76 -1.42 7.95 -17.00
N LEU A 77 -2.29 7.02 -16.64
CA LEU A 77 -3.37 6.54 -17.49
C LEU A 77 -4.71 6.73 -16.79
N ASN A 78 -5.63 7.49 -17.38
CA ASN A 78 -6.98 7.71 -16.84
C ASN A 78 -7.02 8.18 -15.37
N GLY A 79 -6.02 8.97 -14.96
CA GLY A 79 -5.89 9.45 -13.57
C GLY A 79 -5.25 8.47 -12.60
N VAL A 80 -4.73 7.33 -13.08
CA VAL A 80 -3.99 6.35 -12.28
C VAL A 80 -2.50 6.45 -12.60
N TYR A 81 -1.67 6.53 -11.57
CA TYR A 81 -0.21 6.50 -11.67
C TYR A 81 0.29 5.06 -11.63
N GLN A 82 0.98 4.62 -12.68
CA GLN A 82 1.48 3.26 -12.83
C GLN A 82 3.01 3.25 -12.84
N ASN A 83 3.61 2.30 -12.13
CA ASN A 83 5.02 2.01 -12.21
C ASN A 83 5.25 0.87 -13.20
N ARG A 84 6.11 1.07 -14.20
CA ARG A 84 6.53 0.01 -15.13
C ARG A 84 7.78 -0.72 -14.67
N ASN A 85 8.56 -0.12 -13.78
CA ASN A 85 9.78 -0.70 -13.26
C ASN A 85 9.59 -1.12 -11.80
N PHE A 86 9.12 -2.35 -11.60
CA PHE A 86 8.82 -2.84 -10.25
C PHE A 86 10.05 -2.96 -9.34
N PHE A 87 11.27 -3.00 -9.88
CA PHE A 87 12.51 -2.98 -9.08
C PHE A 87 12.70 -1.66 -8.32
N LEU A 88 12.08 -0.56 -8.78
CA LEU A 88 12.15 0.76 -8.14
C LEU A 88 10.89 1.08 -7.32
N SER A 89 9.95 0.15 -7.17
CA SER A 89 8.64 0.44 -6.56
C SER A 89 8.74 1.09 -5.20
N ASP A 90 9.62 0.56 -4.35
CA ASP A 90 9.76 1.01 -2.97
C ASP A 90 10.38 2.40 -2.88
N GLU A 91 11.41 2.66 -3.70
CA GLU A 91 12.05 3.98 -3.79
C GLU A 91 11.07 5.04 -4.32
N LEU A 92 10.29 4.71 -5.34
CA LEU A 92 9.26 5.61 -5.88
C LEU A 92 8.15 5.86 -4.84
N ALA A 93 7.72 4.83 -4.12
CA ALA A 93 6.72 4.97 -3.06
C ALA A 93 7.23 5.86 -1.92
N LEU A 94 8.47 5.65 -1.47
CA LEU A 94 9.12 6.47 -0.44
C LEU A 94 9.23 7.93 -0.89
N TYR A 95 9.71 8.17 -2.11
CA TYR A 95 9.78 9.53 -2.68
C TYR A 95 8.42 10.24 -2.70
N LEU A 96 7.33 9.52 -2.94
CA LEU A 96 5.99 10.12 -2.92
C LEU A 96 5.59 10.57 -1.52
N ILE A 97 5.91 9.81 -0.48
CA ILE A 97 5.39 10.01 0.89
C ILE A 97 6.33 10.81 1.82
N GLU A 98 7.64 10.83 1.57
CA GLU A 98 8.66 11.54 2.37
C GLU A 98 9.06 12.87 1.75
#